data_AF-A0A059X849-F1
#
_entry.id   AF-A0A059X849-F1
#
_cell.length_a   1.000
_cell.length_b   1.000
_cell.length_c   1.000
_cell.angle_alpha   90.00
_cell.angle_beta   90.00
_cell.angle_gamma   90.00
#
_symmetry.space_group_name_H-M   'P 1'
#
loop_
_entity.id
_entity.type
_entity.pdbx_description
1 polymer ?
#
loop_
_entity_poly.entity_id
_entity_poly.type
_entity_poly.pdbx_seq_one_letter_code
_entity_poly.pdbx_strand_id
1 'polypeptide(L)'
;LFGDDFVHEIEELKLGKDVAMMFGLLPSRLPELKKKIKEGIYNVHNTPALCRRTMKKILRAGFELVSEREGCYTRDLYPCWKAFSKYYPEYSDIMYKVLELAINPTHDIREVEEVFPFIEWLIVEAKNHRLLHE
;
A
#
# COMPACT_ATOMS: atom_id res chain seq x y z
N LEU A 1 -5.81 26.04 17.65
CA LEU A 1 -7.05 25.32 17.28
C LEU A 1 -8.16 25.89 18.17
N PHE A 2 -9.32 26.23 17.61
CA PHE A 2 -10.51 26.73 18.31
C PHE A 2 -11.72 25.88 17.89
N GLY A 3 -12.70 25.71 18.80
CA GLY A 3 -13.93 24.94 18.57
C GLY A 3 -14.20 23.94 19.71
N ASP A 4 -15.43 23.44 19.76
CA ASP A 4 -15.86 22.40 20.70
C ASP A 4 -15.41 21.00 20.26
N ASP A 5 -15.30 20.07 21.21
CA ASP A 5 -14.95 18.68 20.93
C ASP A 5 -16.17 17.92 20.41
N PHE A 6 -16.14 17.58 19.11
CA PHE A 6 -17.21 16.87 18.42
C PHE A 6 -17.08 15.35 18.51
N VAL A 7 -16.14 14.79 19.27
CA VAL A 7 -15.96 13.32 19.35
C VAL A 7 -17.25 12.59 19.72
N HIS A 8 -18.13 13.22 20.50
CA HIS A 8 -19.41 12.66 20.92
C HIS A 8 -20.54 12.80 19.88
N GLU A 9 -20.33 13.63 18.85
CA GLU A 9 -21.31 13.94 17.80
C GLU A 9 -21.01 13.18 16.48
N ILE A 10 -19.86 12.51 16.40
CA ILE A 10 -19.42 11.77 15.22
C ILE A 10 -19.72 10.28 15.43
N GLU A 11 -20.30 9.62 14.42
CA GLU A 11 -20.46 8.16 14.43
C GLU A 11 -19.09 7.47 14.60
N GLU A 12 -19.03 6.39 15.39
CA GLU A 12 -17.81 5.61 15.53
C GLU A 12 -17.35 5.08 14.16
N LEU A 13 -16.27 5.68 13.65
CA LEU A 13 -15.62 5.22 12.42
C LEU A 13 -15.02 3.83 12.67
N LYS A 14 -15.66 2.80 12.12
CA LYS A 14 -15.10 1.45 12.14
C LYS A 14 -13.98 1.35 11.11
N LEU A 15 -12.75 1.14 11.61
CA LEU A 15 -11.63 0.76 10.77
C LEU A 15 -11.93 -0.60 10.14
N GLY A 16 -11.93 -0.67 8.81
CA GLY A 16 -12.39 -1.83 8.06
C GLY A 16 -12.56 -1.51 6.57
N LYS A 17 -13.41 -2.26 5.88
CA LYS A 17 -13.69 -2.14 4.43
C LYS A 17 -14.04 -0.72 4.00
N ASP A 18 -14.76 0.01 4.86
CA ASP A 18 -15.27 1.35 4.57
C ASP A 18 -14.15 2.41 4.49
N VAL A 19 -12.92 2.09 4.94
CA VAL A 19 -11.75 2.97 4.88
C VAL A 19 -10.61 2.43 4.00
N ALA A 20 -10.80 1.28 3.34
CA ALA A 20 -9.80 0.63 2.48
C ALA A 20 -9.63 1.35 1.13
N MET A 21 -9.04 2.55 1.18
CA MET A 21 -8.92 3.43 0.02
C MET A 21 -7.80 3.04 -0.94
N MET A 22 -6.74 2.36 -0.47
CA MET A 22 -5.59 2.06 -1.31
C MET A 22 -5.84 0.84 -2.21
N PHE A 23 -6.63 -0.13 -1.75
CA PHE A 23 -6.96 -1.33 -2.52
C PHE A 23 -7.86 -1.09 -3.72
N GLY A 24 -8.85 -0.19 -3.63
CA GLY A 24 -9.85 0.01 -4.70
C GLY A 24 -9.26 0.32 -6.09
N LEU A 25 -8.01 0.79 -6.16
CA LEU A 25 -7.33 1.11 -7.43
C LEU A 25 -6.16 0.17 -7.76
N LEU A 26 -5.73 -0.69 -6.84
CA LEU A 26 -4.58 -1.57 -7.05
C LEU A 26 -4.79 -2.59 -8.19
N PRO A 27 -5.94 -3.30 -8.28
CA PRO A 27 -6.20 -4.28 -9.33
C PRO A 27 -6.15 -3.72 -10.76
N SER A 28 -6.65 -2.50 -10.98
CA SER A 28 -6.62 -1.85 -12.30
C SER A 28 -5.27 -1.18 -12.59
N ARG A 29 -4.57 -0.69 -11.55
CA ARG A 29 -3.29 -0.01 -11.71
C ARG A 29 -2.12 -0.93 -12.02
N LEU A 30 -2.10 -2.16 -11.50
CA LEU A 30 -0.97 -3.05 -11.75
C LEU A 30 -0.83 -3.41 -13.25
N PRO A 31 -1.90 -3.81 -13.98
CA PRO A 31 -1.82 -4.01 -15.43
C PRO A 31 -1.42 -2.74 -16.19
N GLU A 32 -1.98 -1.58 -15.83
CA GLU A 32 -1.62 -0.30 -16.46
C GLU A 32 -0.14 0.06 -16.25
N LEU A 33 0.37 -0.17 -15.03
CA LEU A 33 1.78 0.04 -14.70
C LEU A 33 2.69 -0.88 -15.52
N LYS A 34 2.39 -2.18 -15.58
CA LYS A 34 3.14 -3.15 -16.40
C LYS A 34 3.17 -2.72 -17.87
N LYS A 35 2.01 -2.27 -18.41
CA LYS A 35 1.90 -1.76 -19.78
C LYS A 35 2.82 -0.55 -20.01
N LYS A 36 2.74 0.47 -19.15
CA LYS A 36 3.56 1.70 -19.28
C LYS A 36 5.06 1.43 -19.18
N ILE A 37 5.47 0.48 -18.33
CA ILE A 37 6.87 0.04 -18.26
C ILE A 37 7.30 -0.59 -19.57
N LYS A 38 6.50 -1.53 -20.11
CA LYS A 38 6.77 -2.19 -21.39
C LYS A 38 6.84 -1.21 -22.58
N GLU A 39 6.03 -0.15 -22.55
CA GLU A 39 6.01 0.92 -23.54
C GLU A 39 7.20 1.89 -23.42
N GLY A 40 8.08 1.72 -22.42
CA GLY A 40 9.27 2.56 -22.23
C GLY A 40 8.95 3.97 -21.74
N ILE A 41 7.78 4.18 -21.11
CA ILE A 41 7.36 5.49 -20.57
C ILE A 41 8.29 5.94 -19.43
N TYR A 42 8.91 4.99 -18.73
CA TYR A 42 9.77 5.26 -17.60
C TYR A 42 11.26 5.21 -17.96
N ASN A 43 12.00 6.19 -17.48
CA ASN A 43 13.43 6.37 -17.67
C ASN A 43 14.08 6.87 -16.37
N VAL A 44 15.40 7.00 -16.37
CA VAL A 44 16.20 7.41 -15.20
C VAL A 44 15.68 8.67 -14.49
N HIS A 45 15.01 9.59 -15.19
CA HIS A 45 14.51 10.85 -14.61
C HIS A 45 13.15 10.72 -13.92
N ASN A 46 12.27 9.83 -14.37
CA ASN A 46 10.91 9.70 -13.85
C ASN A 46 10.66 8.40 -13.05
N THR A 47 11.54 7.40 -13.17
CA THR A 47 11.49 6.15 -12.39
C THR A 47 11.51 6.39 -10.87
N PRO A 48 12.32 7.31 -10.30
CA PRO A 48 12.29 7.52 -8.85
C PRO A 48 10.95 8.04 -8.33
N ALA A 49 10.30 8.92 -9.09
CA ALA A 49 8.99 9.46 -8.74
C ALA A 49 7.88 8.39 -8.88
N LEU A 50 7.99 7.50 -9.86
CA LEU A 50 7.15 6.32 -9.96
C LEU A 50 7.36 5.41 -8.74
N CYS A 51 8.59 4.96 -8.51
CA CYS A 51 9.00 4.05 -7.45
C CYS A 51 8.43 4.53 -6.11
N ARG A 52 8.77 5.75 -5.70
CA ARG A 52 8.29 6.34 -4.43
C ARG A 52 6.77 6.30 -4.29
N ARG A 53 6.03 6.67 -5.34
CA ARG A 53 4.55 6.72 -5.29
C ARG A 53 3.93 5.33 -5.25
N THR A 54 4.51 4.38 -5.98
CA THR A 54 4.04 2.99 -6.02
C THR A 54 4.29 2.31 -4.68
N MET A 55 5.50 2.40 -4.13
CA MET A 55 5.85 1.73 -2.87
C MET A 55 5.09 2.30 -1.67
N LYS A 56 4.88 3.62 -1.60
CA LYS A 56 4.02 4.22 -0.56
C LYS A 56 2.58 3.70 -0.59
N LYS A 57 2.04 3.40 -1.77
CA LYS A 57 0.68 2.83 -1.90
C LYS A 57 0.67 1.37 -1.47
N ILE A 58 1.68 0.59 -1.86
CA ILE A 58 1.80 -0.82 -1.48
C ILE A 58 1.90 -0.96 0.04
N LEU A 59 2.74 -0.14 0.71
CA LEU A 59 2.87 -0.16 2.17
C LEU A 59 1.55 0.09 2.89
N ARG A 60 0.81 1.10 2.43
CA ARG A 60 -0.47 1.47 3.04
C ARG A 60 -1.57 0.46 2.73
N ALA A 61 -1.57 -0.12 1.54
CA ALA A 61 -2.46 -1.23 1.21
C ALA A 61 -2.16 -2.45 2.10
N GLY A 62 -0.90 -2.83 2.28
CA GLY A 62 -0.57 -3.89 3.23
C GLY A 62 -1.02 -3.58 4.66
N PHE A 63 -0.92 -2.34 5.11
CA PHE A 63 -1.49 -1.93 6.39
C PHE A 63 -3.02 -2.06 6.44
N GLU A 64 -3.73 -1.67 5.38
CA GLU A 64 -5.20 -1.81 5.29
C GLU A 64 -5.66 -3.28 5.43
N LEU A 65 -4.84 -4.28 5.05
CA LEU A 65 -5.16 -5.70 5.30
C LEU A 65 -5.24 -6.08 6.78
N VAL A 66 -4.58 -5.30 7.64
CA VAL A 66 -4.40 -5.63 9.05
C VAL A 66 -4.95 -4.57 9.99
N SER A 67 -5.29 -3.37 9.49
CA SER A 67 -5.62 -2.21 10.33
C SER A 67 -6.83 -2.44 11.24
N GLU A 68 -7.84 -3.17 10.76
CA GLU A 68 -8.99 -3.56 11.59
C GLU A 68 -8.57 -4.48 12.75
N ARG A 69 -7.71 -5.47 12.47
CA ARG A 69 -7.17 -6.40 13.49
C ARG A 69 -6.18 -5.72 14.44
N GLU A 70 -5.43 -4.73 13.95
CA GLU A 70 -4.47 -3.96 14.75
C GLU A 70 -5.18 -2.89 15.59
N GLY A 71 -6.44 -2.54 15.27
CA GLY A 71 -7.25 -1.58 16.01
C GLY A 71 -6.72 -0.14 15.95
N CYS A 72 -5.92 0.19 14.94
CA CYS A 72 -5.34 1.52 14.80
C CYS A 72 -5.29 1.96 13.34
N TYR A 73 -5.13 3.27 13.13
CA TYR A 73 -4.91 3.87 11.83
C TYR A 73 -3.60 4.65 11.83
N THR A 74 -2.77 4.45 10.80
CA THR A 74 -1.55 5.22 10.59
C THR A 74 -1.29 5.43 9.11
N ARG A 75 -0.66 6.55 8.78
CA ARG A 75 -0.19 6.86 7.42
C ARG A 75 1.34 6.84 7.30
N ASP A 76 2.02 6.62 8.42
CA ASP A 76 3.46 6.58 8.53
C ASP A 76 3.99 5.24 8.04
N LEU A 77 5.03 5.28 7.22
CA LEU A 77 5.46 4.12 6.44
C LEU A 77 6.03 2.99 7.30
N TYR A 78 6.83 3.32 8.30
CA TYR A 78 7.43 2.32 9.18
C TYR A 78 6.38 1.62 10.06
N PRO A 79 5.45 2.33 10.73
CA PRO A 79 4.30 1.70 11.39
C PRO A 79 3.47 0.80 10.47
N CYS A 80 3.23 1.19 9.21
CA CYS A 80 2.53 0.35 8.25
C CYS A 80 3.25 -0.99 8.01
N TRP A 81 4.56 -0.97 7.77
CA TRP A 81 5.36 -2.19 7.65
C TRP A 81 5.31 -3.02 8.93
N LYS A 82 5.57 -2.42 10.09
CA LYS A 82 5.64 -3.12 11.38
C LYS A 82 4.33 -3.84 11.71
N ALA A 83 3.20 -3.17 11.49
CA ALA A 83 1.88 -3.77 11.70
C ALA A 83 1.62 -4.89 10.70
N PHE A 84 1.92 -4.72 9.41
CA PHE A 84 1.76 -5.79 8.41
C PHE A 84 2.60 -7.03 8.77
N SER A 85 3.88 -6.85 9.08
CA SER A 85 4.82 -7.94 9.39
C SER A 85 4.44 -8.75 10.63
N LYS A 86 3.65 -8.19 11.55
CA LYS A 86 3.11 -8.91 12.70
C LYS A 86 2.10 -10.00 12.29
N TYR A 87 1.32 -9.78 11.23
CA TYR A 87 0.30 -10.72 10.76
C TYR A 87 0.74 -11.55 9.55
N TYR A 88 1.71 -11.05 8.77
CA TYR A 88 2.26 -11.70 7.58
C TYR A 88 3.80 -11.77 7.64
N PRO A 89 4.38 -12.50 8.61
CA PRO A 89 5.83 -12.56 8.83
C PRO A 89 6.58 -13.12 7.61
N GLU A 90 5.99 -14.04 6.86
CA GLU A 90 6.57 -14.63 5.65
C GLU A 90 6.76 -13.61 4.51
N TYR A 91 6.05 -12.48 4.55
CA TYR A 91 6.18 -11.37 3.61
C TYR A 91 6.91 -10.16 4.21
N SER A 92 7.45 -10.27 5.42
CA SER A 92 8.09 -9.15 6.11
C SER A 92 9.29 -8.59 5.35
N ASP A 93 10.12 -9.45 4.77
CA ASP A 93 11.34 -9.03 4.05
C ASP A 93 11.00 -8.27 2.78
N ILE A 94 10.03 -8.75 1.99
CA ILE A 94 9.59 -8.04 0.79
C ILE A 94 8.88 -6.74 1.15
N MET A 95 8.07 -6.71 2.21
CA MET A 95 7.44 -5.48 2.68
C MET A 95 8.47 -4.47 3.21
N TYR A 96 9.56 -4.93 3.81
CA TYR A 96 10.67 -4.08 4.22
C TYR A 96 11.40 -3.50 3.00
N LYS A 97 11.65 -4.29 1.96
CA LYS A 97 12.17 -3.79 0.68
C LYS A 97 11.26 -2.71 0.08
N VAL A 98 9.93 -2.87 0.15
CA VAL A 98 8.98 -1.84 -0.26
C VAL A 98 9.14 -0.57 0.58
N LEU A 99 9.34 -0.69 1.91
CA LEU A 99 9.65 0.44 2.79
C LEU A 99 10.93 1.17 2.37
N GLU A 100 12.01 0.43 2.12
CA GLU A 100 13.28 1.00 1.69
C GLU A 100 13.14 1.75 0.37
N LEU A 101 12.50 1.14 -0.64
CA LEU A 101 12.24 1.78 -1.94
C LEU A 101 11.29 2.99 -1.84
N ALA A 102 10.40 3.03 -0.85
CA ALA A 102 9.54 4.19 -0.59
C ALA A 102 10.33 5.40 -0.03
N ILE A 103 11.35 5.13 0.79
CA ILE A 103 12.22 6.14 1.42
C ILE A 103 13.31 6.57 0.43
N ASN A 104 14.00 5.60 -0.14
CA ASN A 104 15.14 5.69 -1.05
C ASN A 104 14.74 5.12 -2.43
N PRO A 105 14.01 5.88 -3.26
CA PRO A 105 13.53 5.38 -4.54
C PRO A 105 14.68 5.14 -5.52
N THR A 106 14.59 4.04 -6.25
CA THR A 106 15.57 3.67 -7.28
C THR A 106 15.35 4.42 -8.60
N HIS A 107 16.40 4.45 -9.42
CA HIS A 107 16.35 4.85 -10.82
C HIS A 107 16.17 3.65 -11.78
N ASP A 108 16.34 2.42 -11.29
CA ASP A 108 16.21 1.20 -12.06
C ASP A 108 14.76 0.70 -12.04
N ILE A 109 14.14 0.59 -13.21
CA ILE A 109 12.75 0.13 -13.28
C ILE A 109 12.61 -1.34 -12.86
N ARG A 110 13.68 -2.14 -12.99
CA ARG A 110 13.68 -3.58 -12.69
C ARG A 110 13.41 -3.85 -11.21
N GLU A 111 13.96 -3.03 -10.31
CA GLU A 111 13.69 -3.17 -8.87
C GLU A 111 12.21 -2.86 -8.53
N VAL A 112 11.51 -2.06 -9.34
CA VAL A 112 10.06 -1.85 -9.20
C VAL A 112 9.30 -3.09 -9.65
N GLU A 113 9.73 -3.71 -10.76
CA GLU A 113 9.11 -4.93 -11.31
C GLU A 113 9.27 -6.14 -10.38
N GLU A 114 10.39 -6.24 -9.66
CA GLU A 114 10.65 -7.30 -8.67
C GLU A 114 9.59 -7.39 -7.56
N VAL A 115 8.87 -6.30 -7.29
CA VAL A 115 7.81 -6.26 -6.28
C VAL A 115 6.47 -6.78 -6.84
N PHE A 116 6.30 -6.90 -8.16
CA PHE A 116 5.00 -7.24 -8.78
C PHE A 116 4.37 -8.55 -8.28
N PRO A 117 5.11 -9.66 -8.11
CA PRO A 117 4.53 -10.89 -7.56
C PRO A 117 3.92 -10.67 -6.17
N PHE A 118 4.56 -9.83 -5.34
CA PHE A 118 4.02 -9.47 -4.03
C PHE A 118 2.76 -8.62 -4.14
N ILE A 119 2.69 -7.68 -5.09
CA ILE A 119 1.46 -6.89 -5.34
C ILE A 119 0.31 -7.79 -5.79
N GLU A 120 0.58 -8.78 -6.63
CA GLU A 120 -0.43 -9.75 -7.08
C GLU A 120 -0.98 -10.56 -5.91
N TRP A 121 -0.09 -11.09 -5.06
CA TRP A 121 -0.49 -11.74 -3.82
C TRP A 121 -1.32 -10.82 -2.93
N LEU A 122 -0.89 -9.57 -2.74
CA LEU A 122 -1.57 -8.58 -1.90
C LEU A 122 -3.01 -8.32 -2.38
N ILE A 123 -3.22 -8.26 -3.69
CA ILE A 123 -4.55 -8.10 -4.31
C ILE A 123 -5.43 -9.33 -4.04
N VAL A 124 -4.88 -10.54 -4.20
CA VAL A 124 -5.63 -11.78 -3.90
C VAL A 124 -6.00 -11.83 -2.43
N GLU A 125 -5.06 -11.50 -1.54
CA GLU A 125 -5.30 -11.51 -0.11
C GLU A 125 -6.38 -10.48 0.27
N ALA A 126 -6.36 -9.27 -0.31
CA ALA A 126 -7.41 -8.29 -0.10
C ALA A 126 -8.81 -8.78 -0.50
N LYS A 127 -8.92 -9.60 -1.55
CA LYS A 127 -10.19 -10.25 -1.92
C LYS A 127 -10.63 -11.27 -0.87
N ASN A 128 -9.70 -12.07 -0.33
CA ASN A 128 -9.99 -13.03 0.73
C ASN A 128 -10.54 -12.34 2.00
N HIS A 129 -10.03 -11.15 2.32
CA HIS A 129 -10.52 -10.29 3.42
C HIS A 129 -11.75 -9.44 3.04
N ARG A 130 -12.28 -9.58 1.82
CA ARG A 130 -13.43 -8.83 1.28
C ARG A 130 -13.25 -7.30 1.36
N LEU A 131 -12.01 -6.82 1.18
CA LEU A 131 -11.65 -5.40 1.13
C LEU A 131 -11.78 -4.80 -0.27
N LEU A 132 -12.03 -5.64 -1.28
CA LEU A 132 -12.34 -5.24 -2.64
C LEU A 132 -13.82 -5.55 -2.90
N HIS A 133 -14.57 -4.56 -3.36
CA HIS A 133 -15.93 -4.77 -3.88
C HIS A 133 -15.82 -5.32 -5.31
N GLU A 134 -16.48 -6.45 -5.57
CA GLU A 134 -16.70 -6.97 -6.93
C GLU A 134 -17.82 -6.20 -7.64
#